data_AF-A0A8T5TBV8-F1
#
_entry.id   AF-A0A8T5TBV8-F1
#
_cell.length_a   1.000
_cell.length_b   1.000
_cell.length_c   1.000
_cell.angle_alpha   90.00
_cell.angle_beta   90.00
_cell.angle_gamma   90.00
#
_symmetry.space_group_name_H-M   'P 1'
#
loop_
_entity.id
_entity.type
_entity.pdbx_description
1 polymer ?
#
loop_
_entity_poly.entity_id
_entity_poly.type
_entity_poly.pdbx_seq_one_letter_code
_entity_poly.pdbx_strand_id
1 'polypeptide(L)' 'MKLTQKIRINPSKKQEHLLWKLSEKCRLIYNFALAERIEIYQQNKRTSKEKRHYITYSSQSRALPILKEKYPE' A
#
# COMPACT_ATOMS: atom_id res chain seq x y z
N MET A 1 1.90 -18.93 -22.11
CA MET A 1 2.05 -17.65 -21.39
C MET A 1 2.52 -16.60 -22.39
N LYS A 2 1.70 -15.62 -22.79
CA LYS A 2 2.15 -14.57 -23.71
C LYS A 2 3.14 -13.67 -22.96
N LEU A 3 4.41 -13.76 -23.34
CA LEU A 3 5.49 -12.89 -22.87
C LEU A 3 5.05 -11.43 -22.99
N THR A 4 5.27 -10.68 -21.91
CA THR A 4 4.97 -9.25 -21.80
C THR A 4 5.47 -8.51 -23.02
N GLN A 5 4.56 -8.07 -23.89
CA GLN A 5 4.89 -7.28 -25.06
C GLN A 5 5.24 -5.86 -24.59
N LYS A 6 6.40 -5.35 -24.99
CA LYS A 6 6.84 -3.99 -24.63
C LYS A 6 6.01 -2.99 -25.41
N ILE A 7 4.86 -2.60 -24.85
CA ILE A 7 4.00 -1.57 -25.41
C ILE A 7 4.55 -0.21 -25.00
N ARG A 8 4.95 0.60 -25.98
CA ARG A 8 5.34 1.99 -25.75
C ARG A 8 4.08 2.82 -25.52
N ILE A 9 3.89 3.28 -24.30
CA ILE A 9 2.79 4.19 -23.95
C ILE A 9 3.29 5.62 -24.21
N ASN A 10 2.57 6.37 -25.03
CA ASN A 10 2.81 7.80 -25.25
C ASN A 10 1.68 8.58 -24.57
N PRO A 11 1.78 8.86 -23.26
CA PRO A 11 0.71 9.55 -22.54
C PRO A 11 0.62 11.01 -22.98
N SER A 12 -0.60 11.53 -23.08
CA SER A 12 -0.85 12.96 -23.10
C SER A 12 -0.44 13.61 -21.76
N LYS A 13 -0.22 14.93 -21.76
CA LYS A 13 0.08 15.68 -20.53
C LYS A 13 -0.94 15.43 -19.40
N LYS A 14 -2.23 15.28 -19.73
CA LYS A 14 -3.28 14.97 -18.75
C LYS A 14 -3.10 13.57 -18.15
N GLN A 15 -2.75 12.58 -18.99
CA GLN A 15 -2.49 11.22 -18.52
C GLN A 15 -1.22 11.16 -17.68
N GLU A 16 -0.16 11.88 -18.06
CA GLU A 16 1.08 11.97 -17.26
C GLU A 16 0.81 12.54 -15.86
N HIS A 17 0.07 13.64 -15.77
CA HIS A 17 -0.33 14.22 -14.48
C HIS A 17 -1.15 13.24 -13.62
N LEU A 18 -2.08 12.52 -14.24
CA LEU A 18 -2.87 11.51 -13.55
C LEU A 18 -2.01 10.34 -13.06
N LEU A 19 -1.05 9.87 -13.86
CA LEU A 19 -0.11 8.82 -13.48
C LEU A 19 0.77 9.26 -12.30
N TRP A 20 1.22 10.51 -12.29
CA TRP A 20 1.97 11.07 -11.16
C TRP A 20 1.15 11.11 -9.88
N LYS A 21 -0.09 11.61 -9.96
CA LYS A 21 -1.01 11.57 -8.82
C LYS A 21 -1.21 10.15 -8.31
N LEU A 22 -1.52 9.20 -9.20
CA LEU A 22 -1.73 7.81 -8.83
C LEU A 22 -0.49 7.19 -8.18
N SER A 23 0.69 7.45 -8.74
CA SER A 23 1.97 6.97 -8.19
C SER A 23 2.18 7.46 -6.75
N GLU A 24 1.94 8.75 -6.50
CA GLU A 24 2.06 9.32 -5.16
C GLU A 24 1.06 8.69 -4.19
N LYS A 25 -0.19 8.46 -4.60
CA LYS A 25 -1.18 7.79 -3.75
C LYS A 25 -0.79 6.34 -3.44
N CYS A 26 -0.31 5.60 -4.43
CA CYS A 26 0.20 4.24 -4.23
C CYS A 26 1.39 4.22 -3.27
N ARG A 27 2.33 5.17 -3.40
CA ARG A 27 3.49 5.32 -2.50
C ARG A 27 3.04 5.56 -1.05
N LEU A 28 2.06 6.44 -0.84
CA LEU A 28 1.51 6.71 0.49
C LEU A 28 0.83 5.48 1.09
N ILE A 29 -0.06 4.82 0.34
CA ILE A 29 -0.74 3.60 0.81
C ILE A 29 0.27 2.51 1.20
N TYR A 30 1.29 2.31 0.36
CA TYR A 30 2.37 1.38 0.65
C TYR A 30 3.09 1.73 1.95
N ASN A 31 3.48 3.00 2.13
CA ASN A 31 4.19 3.44 3.32
C ASN A 31 3.36 3.30 4.59
N PHE A 32 2.06 3.58 4.55
CA PHE A 32 1.17 3.38 5.70
C PHE A 32 1.07 1.90 6.07
N ALA A 33 0.84 1.03 5.09
CA ALA A 33 0.79 -0.42 5.32
C ALA A 33 2.13 -0.98 5.84
N LEU A 34 3.26 -0.45 5.35
CA LEU A 34 4.58 -0.85 5.82
C LEU A 34 4.86 -0.38 7.24
N ALA A 35 4.50 0.87 7.58
CA ALA A 35 4.68 1.42 8.92
C ALA A 35 3.93 0.59 9.97
N GLU A 36 2.67 0.24 9.70
CA GLU A 36 1.86 -0.64 10.56
C GLU A 36 2.53 -2.01 10.78
N ARG A 37 3.08 -2.61 9.70
CA ARG A 37 3.81 -3.89 9.80
C ARG A 37 5.06 -3.78 10.66
N ILE A 38 5.81 -2.69 10.52
CA ILE A 38 7.00 -2.43 11.33
C ILE A 38 6.62 -2.29 12.80
N GLU A 39 5.56 -1.55 13.10
CA GLU A 39 5.08 -1.37 14.47
C GLU A 39 4.71 -2.71 15.12
N ILE A 40 3.88 -3.51 14.45
CA ILE A 40 3.47 -4.84 14.93
C ILE A 40 4.69 -5.75 15.11
N TYR A 41 5.66 -5.70 14.19
CA TYR A 41 6.89 -6.47 14.32
C TYR A 41 7.68 -6.07 15.58
N GLN A 42 7.82 -4.77 15.86
CA GLN A 42 8.51 -4.30 17.06
C GLN A 42 7.76 -4.66 18.35
N GLN A 43 6.43 -4.58 18.35
CA GLN A 43 5.59 -5.03 19.48
C GLN A 43 5.76 -6.54 19.73
N ASN A 44 5.74 -7.35 18.67
CA ASN A 44 5.90 -8.81 18.76
C ASN A 44 7.28 -9.22 19.29
N LYS A 45 8.35 -8.46 18.99
CA LYS A 45 9.68 -8.71 19.55
C LYS A 45 9.71 -8.63 21.08
N ARG A 46 8.86 -7.79 21.67
CA ARG A 46 8.75 -7.57 23.12
C ARG A 46 7.69 -8.47 23.78
N THR A 47 6.96 -9.26 22.99
CA THR A 47 5.80 -10.04 23.43
C THR A 47 6.11 -11.54 23.38
N SER A 48 5.54 -12.31 24.33
CA SER A 48 5.64 -13.78 24.36
C SER A 48 5.02 -14.38 23.10
N LYS A 49 5.50 -15.55 22.66
CA LYS A 49 5.11 -16.13 21.35
C LYS A 49 3.61 -16.35 21.23
N GLU A 50 2.95 -16.74 22.33
CA GLU A 50 1.53 -17.07 22.41
C GLU A 50 0.64 -15.83 22.22
N LYS A 51 1.17 -14.64 22.51
CA LYS A 51 0.45 -13.36 22.44
C LYS A 51 0.78 -12.54 21.20
N ARG A 52 1.64 -13.05 20.32
CA ARG A 52 1.98 -12.35 19.06
C ARG A 52 0.79 -12.35 18.13
N HIS A 53 0.61 -11.24 17.43
CA HIS A 53 -0.40 -11.11 16.39
C HIS A 53 0.25 -10.67 15.08
N TYR A 54 -0.32 -11.09 13.95
CA TYR A 54 0.27 -10.84 12.64
C TYR A 54 -0.76 -10.21 11.73
N ILE A 55 -0.33 -9.19 10.98
CA ILE A 55 -1.20 -8.52 10.03
C ILE A 55 -1.07 -9.15 8.64
N THR A 56 -2.21 -9.46 8.06
CA THR A 56 -2.31 -10.07 6.72
C THR A 56 -2.51 -9.00 5.66
N TYR A 57 -2.29 -9.35 4.41
CA TYR A 57 -2.67 -8.47 3.30
C TYR A 57 -4.18 -8.15 3.32
N SER A 58 -5.01 -9.17 3.55
CA SER A 58 -6.47 -9.04 3.54
C SER A 58 -6.99 -8.11 4.64
N SER A 59 -6.36 -8.08 5.82
CA SER A 59 -6.73 -7.13 6.88
C SER A 59 -6.39 -5.69 6.49
N GLN A 60 -5.21 -5.44 5.93
CA GLN A 60 -4.82 -4.11 5.47
C GLN A 60 -5.66 -3.62 4.29
N SER A 61 -6.01 -4.52 3.37
CA SER A 61 -6.90 -4.22 2.25
C SER A 61 -8.30 -3.80 2.73
N ARG A 62 -8.86 -4.51 3.72
CA ARG A 62 -10.15 -4.15 4.33
C ARG A 62 -10.13 -2.84 5.10
N ALA A 63 -8.97 -2.43 5.62
CA ALA A 63 -8.81 -1.15 6.33
C ALA A 63 -8.67 0.05 5.38
N LEU A 64 -8.49 -0.17 4.06
CA LEU A 64 -8.30 0.90 3.09
C LEU A 64 -9.44 1.93 3.04
N PRO A 65 -10.74 1.57 3.12
CA PRO A 65 -11.82 2.56 3.17
C PRO A 65 -11.68 3.52 4.35
N ILE A 66 -11.38 3.00 5.55
CA ILE A 66 -11.18 3.78 6.77
C ILE A 66 -9.97 4.72 6.60
N LEU A 67 -8.90 4.23 5.98
CA LEU A 67 -7.73 5.04 5.67
C LEU A 67 -8.08 6.22 4.73
N LYS A 68 -8.95 5.99 3.75
CA LYS A 68 -9.42 7.05 2.83
C LYS A 68 -10.31 8.07 3.52
N GLU A 69 -11.13 7.67 4.49
CA GLU A 69 -11.90 8.61 5.31
C GLU A 69 -11.00 9.52 6.15
N LYS A 70 -9.91 8.98 6.69
CA LYS A 70 -8.92 9.74 7.47
C LYS A 70 -8.08 10.69 6.61
N TYR A 71 -7.82 10.31 5.36
CA TYR A 71 -7.02 11.09 4.41
C TYR A 71 -7.84 11.36 3.14
N PRO A 72 -8.87 12.23 3.22
CA PRO A 72 -9.68 12.58 2.07
C PRO A 72 -8.84 13.33 1.03
N GLU A 73 -9.15 13.11 -0.25
CA GLU A 73 -8.52 13.81 -1.39
C GLU A 73 -9.32 15.03 -1.84
#